data_AF-A0A3B9ZRI2-F1
#
_entry.id   AF-A0A3B9ZRI2-F1
#
_cell.length_a   1.000
_cell.length_b   1.000
_cell.length_c   1.000
_cell.angle_alpha   90.00
_cell.angle_beta   90.00
_cell.angle_gamma   90.00
#
_symmetry.space_group_name_H-M   'P 1'
#
loop_
_entity.id
_entity.type
_entity.pdbx_description
1 polymer ?
#
loop_
_entity_poly.entity_id
_entity_poly.type
_entity_poly.pdbx_seq_one_letter_code
_entity_poly.pdbx_strand_id
1 'polypeptide(L)'
;MQMALAVSLGGVAGISLLKSTSKNLVWQIDPFKCVQCGRCADECVMTPSAVKCVHAYELCGYCDLCGGYLKPDPNARSTAAENQLCPTAAIKRKYIEDPYFEYVIDEDLCIGCSKCVAGCTSFGNGSLHLQIRHDRCKNCNECAIARVCPADAFQRVPADTPYLIKGGFTKGSGAKGKEKKG
;
A
#
# COMPACT_ATOMS: atom_id res chain seq x y z
N MET A 1 9.35 -51.37 -35.55
CA MET A 1 9.48 -49.93 -35.83
C MET A 1 8.16 -49.25 -35.46
N GLN A 2 7.95 -48.80 -34.21
CA GLN A 2 6.82 -47.91 -33.83
C GLN A 2 6.78 -47.44 -32.34
N MET A 3 7.63 -47.94 -31.43
CA MET A 3 7.51 -47.59 -29.99
C MET A 3 8.51 -46.51 -29.49
N ALA A 4 9.41 -46.02 -30.33
CA ALA A 4 10.43 -45.05 -29.92
C ALA A 4 10.02 -43.57 -30.05
N LEU A 5 8.89 -43.26 -30.72
CA LEU A 5 8.44 -41.88 -30.94
C LEU A 5 7.48 -41.34 -29.87
N ALA A 6 6.95 -42.17 -28.98
CA ALA A 6 5.94 -41.72 -28.01
C ALA A 6 6.54 -41.00 -26.78
N VAL A 7 7.82 -41.21 -26.49
CA VAL A 7 8.47 -40.66 -25.28
C VAL A 7 8.96 -39.22 -25.50
N SER A 8 9.26 -38.82 -26.74
CA SER A 8 9.79 -37.48 -27.04
C SER A 8 8.71 -36.38 -27.00
N LEU A 9 7.44 -36.71 -27.30
CA LEU A 9 6.33 -35.73 -27.25
C LEU A 9 5.68 -35.63 -25.85
N GLY A 10 5.66 -36.72 -25.07
CA GLY A 10 5.11 -36.72 -23.71
C GLY A 10 5.98 -35.95 -22.71
N GLY A 11 7.32 -36.07 -22.81
CA GLY A 11 8.25 -35.39 -21.91
C GLY A 11 8.24 -33.86 -22.06
N VAL A 12 8.09 -33.33 -23.28
CA VAL A 12 8.07 -31.89 -23.54
C VAL A 12 6.75 -31.23 -23.11
N ALA A 13 5.63 -31.95 -23.25
CA ALA A 13 4.32 -31.48 -22.79
C ALA A 13 4.23 -31.40 -21.24
N GLY A 14 4.77 -32.40 -20.53
CA GLY A 14 4.76 -32.42 -19.07
C GLY A 14 5.62 -31.33 -18.42
N ILE A 15 6.77 -30.99 -19.01
CA ILE A 15 7.66 -29.94 -18.50
C ILE A 15 7.08 -28.53 -18.76
N SER A 16 6.32 -28.34 -19.85
CA SER A 16 5.70 -27.05 -20.17
C SER A 16 4.55 -26.70 -19.22
N LEU A 17 3.77 -27.69 -18.76
CA LEU A 17 2.67 -27.50 -17.80
C LEU A 17 3.17 -27.09 -16.40
N LEU A 18 4.35 -27.57 -15.99
CA LEU A 18 4.96 -27.19 -14.71
C LEU A 18 5.57 -25.77 -14.72
N LYS A 19 5.75 -25.18 -15.91
CA LYS A 19 6.46 -23.89 -16.09
C LYS A 19 5.53 -22.71 -16.38
N SER A 20 4.23 -22.96 -16.55
CA SER A 20 3.22 -21.93 -16.84
C SER A 20 2.38 -21.54 -15.63
N THR A 21 3.04 -21.18 -14.53
CA THR A 21 2.41 -20.28 -13.54
C THR A 21 3.14 -18.94 -13.64
N SER A 22 2.86 -18.16 -14.68
CA SER A 22 3.17 -16.73 -14.58
C SER A 22 2.32 -16.21 -13.42
N LYS A 23 2.97 -15.89 -12.30
CA LYS A 23 2.25 -15.25 -11.20
C LYS A 23 1.66 -13.97 -11.76
N ASN A 24 0.34 -13.83 -11.72
CA ASN A 24 -0.30 -12.58 -12.12
C ASN A 24 0.31 -11.47 -11.26
N LEU A 25 1.05 -10.57 -11.90
CA LEU A 25 1.69 -9.47 -11.20
C LEU A 25 0.76 -8.26 -11.20
N VAL A 26 0.81 -7.50 -10.12
CA VAL A 26 0.10 -6.24 -9.96
C VAL A 26 1.08 -5.18 -9.49
N TRP A 27 0.76 -3.92 -9.75
CA TRP A 27 1.52 -2.81 -9.20
C TRP A 27 1.28 -2.68 -7.70
N GLN A 28 2.33 -2.34 -6.96
CA GLN A 28 2.25 -1.93 -5.55
C GLN A 28 3.32 -0.87 -5.23
N ILE A 29 3.06 -0.09 -4.18
CA ILE A 29 4.00 0.89 -3.62
C ILE A 29 4.82 0.25 -2.50
N ASP A 30 6.14 0.34 -2.58
CA ASP A 30 7.08 0.13 -1.48
C ASP A 30 6.99 1.33 -0.51
N PRO A 31 6.47 1.13 0.71
CA PRO A 31 6.26 2.23 1.65
C PRO A 31 7.56 2.71 2.31
N PHE A 32 8.70 2.03 2.11
CA PHE A 32 10.02 2.46 2.57
C PHE A 32 10.77 3.30 1.52
N LYS A 33 10.39 3.21 0.24
CA LYS A 33 10.90 4.09 -0.81
C LYS A 33 10.06 5.34 -1.03
N CYS A 34 8.76 5.27 -0.75
CA CYS A 34 7.84 6.40 -0.95
C CYS A 34 8.32 7.67 -0.21
N VAL A 35 8.37 8.80 -0.93
CA VAL A 35 8.77 10.13 -0.43
C VAL A 35 7.59 11.10 -0.27
N GLN A 36 6.35 10.58 -0.25
CA GLN A 36 5.12 11.35 -0.01
C GLN A 36 4.93 12.55 -0.94
N CYS A 37 5.29 12.41 -2.22
CA CYS A 37 5.26 13.49 -3.21
C CYS A 37 3.87 13.99 -3.64
N GLY A 38 2.77 13.36 -3.20
CA GLY A 38 1.40 13.77 -3.56
C GLY A 38 0.89 13.28 -4.92
N ARG A 39 1.76 13.00 -5.90
CA ARG A 39 1.39 12.63 -7.30
C ARG A 39 0.43 11.44 -7.43
N CYS A 40 0.36 10.56 -6.42
CA CYS A 40 -0.60 9.45 -6.42
C CYS A 40 -2.06 9.92 -6.45
N ALA A 41 -2.35 11.11 -5.90
CA ALA A 41 -3.69 11.70 -5.95
C ALA A 41 -4.00 12.32 -7.31
N ASP A 42 -3.01 12.92 -7.95
CA ASP A 42 -3.21 13.78 -9.14
C ASP A 42 -3.09 13.00 -10.46
N GLU A 43 -2.21 11.99 -10.52
CA GLU A 43 -1.79 11.34 -11.76
C GLU A 43 -2.40 9.93 -11.94
N CYS A 44 -3.24 9.50 -11.00
CA CYS A 44 -3.94 8.22 -11.12
C CYS A 44 -5.08 8.33 -12.12
N VAL A 45 -5.17 7.38 -13.04
CA VAL A 45 -6.28 7.31 -14.03
C VAL A 45 -7.65 6.99 -13.40
N MET A 46 -7.67 6.64 -12.11
CA MET A 46 -8.89 6.38 -11.35
C MET A 46 -9.24 7.60 -10.51
N THR A 47 -10.53 7.94 -10.45
CA THR A 47 -11.04 9.06 -9.65
C THR A 47 -12.15 8.56 -8.71
N PRO A 48 -11.98 8.66 -7.37
CA PRO A 48 -10.74 8.97 -6.66
C PRO A 48 -9.63 7.95 -6.95
N SER A 49 -8.37 8.33 -6.67
CA SER A 49 -7.19 7.48 -6.90
C SER A 49 -7.36 6.06 -6.34
N ALA A 50 -6.84 5.07 -7.06
CA ALA A 50 -6.75 3.69 -6.56
C ALA A 50 -5.73 3.55 -5.42
N VAL A 51 -4.88 4.56 -5.20
CA VAL A 51 -3.97 4.62 -4.07
C VAL A 51 -4.70 5.16 -2.84
N LYS A 52 -4.62 4.43 -1.74
CA LYS A 52 -5.21 4.84 -0.45
C LYS A 52 -4.15 4.86 0.64
N CYS A 53 -4.39 5.69 1.66
CA CYS A 53 -3.68 5.56 2.92
C CYS A 53 -4.12 4.25 3.60
N VAL A 54 -3.17 3.49 4.12
CA VAL A 54 -3.40 2.29 4.91
C VAL A 54 -2.77 2.47 6.28
N HIS A 55 -3.48 2.00 7.30
CA HIS A 55 -3.05 2.06 8.68
C HIS A 55 -2.49 0.70 9.12
N ALA A 56 -1.18 0.65 9.39
CA ALA A 56 -0.56 -0.47 10.10
C ALA A 56 -0.83 -0.34 11.60
N TYR A 57 -1.96 -0.88 12.06
CA TYR A 57 -2.41 -0.79 13.45
C TYR A 57 -1.38 -1.32 14.46
N GLU A 58 -0.65 -2.40 14.12
CA GLU A 58 0.39 -2.98 14.98
C GLU A 58 1.60 -2.05 15.22
N LEU A 59 1.79 -1.04 14.35
CA LEU A 59 2.89 -0.06 14.48
C LEU A 59 2.43 1.24 15.14
N CYS A 60 1.13 1.46 15.25
CA CYS A 60 0.57 2.74 15.69
C CYS A 60 0.69 2.95 17.19
N GLY A 61 1.09 4.15 17.60
CA GLY A 61 1.11 4.57 19.00
C GLY A 61 -0.22 5.08 19.54
N TYR A 62 -1.26 5.19 18.70
CA TYR A 62 -2.60 5.69 19.07
C TYR A 62 -2.57 7.06 19.79
N CYS A 63 -1.63 7.93 19.44
CA CYS A 63 -1.39 9.19 20.15
C CYS A 63 -2.57 10.16 20.05
N ASP A 64 -2.95 10.85 21.15
CA ASP A 64 -3.84 12.02 21.10
C ASP A 64 -3.32 13.12 20.14
N LEU A 65 -2.03 13.45 20.25
CA LEU A 65 -1.32 14.32 19.32
C LEU A 65 -0.74 13.50 18.15
N CYS A 66 -1.58 13.18 17.16
CA CYS A 66 -1.15 12.44 15.97
C CYS A 66 -0.76 13.39 14.84
N GLY A 67 0.54 13.42 14.48
CA GLY A 67 1.04 14.20 13.35
C GLY A 67 0.49 13.77 11.98
N GLY A 68 -0.08 12.57 11.87
CA GLY A 68 -0.79 12.11 10.67
C GLY A 68 -2.24 12.59 10.56
N TYR A 69 -2.82 13.08 11.66
CA TYR A 69 -4.21 13.53 11.71
C TYR A 69 -4.33 15.05 11.87
N LEU A 70 -3.55 15.64 12.76
CA LEU A 70 -3.58 17.07 13.05
C LEU A 70 -2.61 17.83 12.14
N LYS A 71 -3.00 19.02 11.70
CA LYS A 71 -2.07 19.95 11.04
C LYS A 71 -0.99 20.41 12.04
N PRO A 72 0.14 20.95 11.57
CA PRO A 72 1.08 21.64 12.44
C PRO A 72 0.38 22.80 13.16
N ASP A 73 0.63 22.93 14.47
CA ASP A 73 0.07 23.97 15.34
C ASP A 73 -1.48 24.09 15.26
N PRO A 74 -2.22 23.02 15.61
CA PRO A 74 -3.68 23.07 15.63
C PRO A 74 -4.13 23.93 16.82
N ASN A 75 -5.20 24.72 16.65
CA ASN A 75 -5.72 25.56 17.75
C ASN A 75 -6.31 24.71 18.89
N ALA A 76 -6.67 23.45 18.59
CA ALA A 76 -7.15 22.46 19.54
C ALA A 76 -6.89 21.05 19.01
N ARG A 77 -6.80 20.05 19.90
CA ARG A 77 -6.75 18.63 19.52
C ARG A 77 -8.16 18.06 19.32
N SER A 78 -8.91 18.68 18.42
CA SER A 78 -10.31 18.33 18.13
C SER A 78 -10.46 17.70 16.74
N THR A 79 -11.67 17.25 16.43
CA THR A 79 -12.03 16.75 15.08
C THR A 79 -12.52 17.86 14.15
N ALA A 80 -12.42 19.13 14.56
CA ALA A 80 -12.82 20.27 13.74
C ALA A 80 -11.96 20.35 12.47
N ALA A 81 -12.57 20.75 11.35
CA ALA A 81 -11.95 20.69 10.03
C ALA A 81 -10.64 21.50 9.95
N GLU A 82 -10.61 22.65 10.61
CA GLU A 82 -9.44 23.52 10.68
C GLU A 82 -8.24 22.89 11.39
N ASN A 83 -8.44 21.84 12.18
CA ASN A 83 -7.37 21.11 12.87
C ASN A 83 -6.87 19.90 12.08
N GLN A 84 -7.64 19.43 11.09
CA GLN A 84 -7.30 18.22 10.34
C GLN A 84 -6.25 18.49 9.26
N LEU A 85 -5.31 17.58 9.12
CA LEU A 85 -4.31 17.57 8.05
C LEU A 85 -4.86 17.01 6.73
N CYS A 86 -5.82 16.09 6.81
CA CYS A 86 -6.41 15.45 5.64
C CYS A 86 -7.38 16.43 4.93
N PRO A 87 -7.15 16.78 3.65
CA PRO A 87 -7.97 17.77 2.96
C PRO A 87 -9.40 17.31 2.66
N THR A 88 -9.65 15.99 2.70
CA THR A 88 -10.97 15.40 2.43
C THR A 88 -11.61 14.80 3.68
N ALA A 89 -11.05 15.08 4.87
CA ALA A 89 -11.50 14.50 6.15
C ALA A 89 -11.61 12.96 6.12
N ALA A 90 -10.74 12.29 5.35
CA ALA A 90 -10.76 10.84 5.16
C ALA A 90 -10.21 10.03 6.34
N ILE A 91 -9.93 10.66 7.48
CA ILE A 91 -9.46 9.98 8.68
C ILE A 91 -10.45 10.28 9.80
N LYS A 92 -11.06 9.22 10.34
CA LYS A 92 -11.94 9.31 11.50
C LYS A 92 -11.12 9.08 12.75
N ARG A 93 -11.24 9.99 13.71
CA ARG A 93 -10.59 9.89 15.01
C ARG A 93 -11.61 9.40 16.04
N LYS A 94 -11.31 8.30 16.71
CA LYS A 94 -12.17 7.66 17.70
C LYS A 94 -11.46 7.62 19.04
N TYR A 95 -12.12 8.11 20.08
CA TYR A 95 -11.61 8.00 21.45
C TYR A 95 -11.64 6.54 21.90
N ILE A 96 -10.55 6.07 22.54
CA ILE A 96 -10.48 4.76 23.18
C ILE A 96 -10.52 4.97 24.71
N GLU A 97 -9.45 5.53 25.24
CA GLU A 97 -9.23 5.87 26.65
C GLU A 97 -8.18 6.99 26.72
N ASP A 98 -7.92 7.61 27.87
CA ASP A 98 -6.83 8.59 27.95
C ASP A 98 -5.46 7.89 28.01
N PRO A 99 -4.43 8.28 27.22
CA PRO A 99 -4.36 9.34 26.20
C PRO A 99 -4.52 8.83 24.75
N TYR A 100 -5.22 7.71 24.54
CA TYR A 100 -5.27 6.93 23.31
C TYR A 100 -6.48 7.20 22.40
N PHE A 101 -6.18 7.38 21.11
CA PHE A 101 -7.16 7.57 20.05
C PHE A 101 -6.85 6.67 18.85
N GLU A 102 -7.89 6.04 18.31
CA GLU A 102 -7.84 5.26 17.08
C GLU A 102 -8.08 6.15 15.86
N TYR A 103 -7.38 5.83 14.78
CA TYR A 103 -7.48 6.52 13.49
C TYR A 103 -7.93 5.54 12.42
N VAL A 104 -9.11 5.73 11.87
CA VAL A 104 -9.70 4.86 10.84
C VAL A 104 -9.72 5.60 9.52
N ILE A 105 -9.19 4.98 8.46
CA ILE A 105 -9.21 5.56 7.11
C ILE A 105 -10.55 5.28 6.44
N ASP A 106 -11.21 6.33 5.99
CA ASP A 106 -12.36 6.27 5.09
C ASP A 106 -11.85 6.25 3.63
N GLU A 107 -11.85 5.08 3.00
CA GLU A 107 -11.26 4.93 1.67
C GLU A 107 -12.06 5.60 0.55
N ASP A 108 -13.34 5.88 0.78
CA ASP A 108 -14.19 6.55 -0.20
C ASP A 108 -13.85 8.04 -0.29
N LEU A 109 -13.44 8.64 0.83
CA LEU A 109 -12.94 10.01 0.90
C LEU A 109 -11.43 10.14 0.62
N CYS A 110 -10.66 9.06 0.83
CA CYS A 110 -9.21 9.11 0.71
C CYS A 110 -8.78 9.22 -0.77
N ILE A 111 -8.09 10.31 -1.11
CA ILE A 111 -7.58 10.55 -2.47
C ILE A 111 -6.12 10.10 -2.67
N GLY A 112 -5.45 9.57 -1.65
CA GLY A 112 -4.06 9.10 -1.78
C GLY A 112 -2.99 10.22 -1.81
N CYS A 113 -3.27 11.40 -1.28
CA CYS A 113 -2.37 12.58 -1.33
C CYS A 113 -1.14 12.52 -0.41
N SER A 114 -0.98 11.46 0.39
CA SER A 114 0.14 11.25 1.33
C SER A 114 0.39 12.29 2.44
N LYS A 115 -0.41 13.35 2.61
CA LYS A 115 -0.19 14.34 3.69
C LYS A 115 -0.15 13.70 5.09
N CYS A 116 -1.11 12.82 5.39
CA CYS A 116 -1.14 12.07 6.65
C CYS A 116 0.04 11.10 6.80
N VAL A 117 0.51 10.51 5.71
CA VAL A 117 1.67 9.63 5.68
C VAL A 117 2.94 10.41 6.02
N ALA A 118 3.10 11.61 5.46
CA ALA A 118 4.23 12.49 5.75
C ALA A 118 4.25 12.87 7.23
N GLY A 119 3.14 13.39 7.76
CA GLY A 119 3.04 13.78 9.17
C GLY A 119 3.25 12.61 10.14
N CYS A 120 2.70 11.43 9.85
CA CYS A 120 2.92 10.22 10.66
C CYS A 120 4.37 9.72 10.60
N THR A 121 5.06 9.88 9.46
CA THR A 121 6.47 9.49 9.31
C THR A 121 7.41 10.47 10.01
N SER A 122 7.12 11.77 9.96
CA SER A 122 7.97 12.80 10.56
C SER A 122 7.83 12.92 12.07
N PHE A 123 6.63 12.69 12.61
CA PHE A 123 6.30 12.97 14.02
C PHE A 123 5.68 11.78 14.76
N GLY A 124 5.70 10.60 14.17
CA GLY A 124 5.16 9.38 14.77
C GLY A 124 5.94 8.15 14.33
N ASN A 125 5.28 7.00 14.41
CA ASN A 125 5.92 5.71 14.16
C ASN A 125 5.91 5.31 12.68
N GLY A 126 5.37 6.15 11.78
CA GLY A 126 5.20 5.81 10.37
C GLY A 126 4.20 4.67 10.10
N SER A 127 3.18 4.51 10.96
CA SER A 127 2.11 3.51 10.82
C SER A 127 1.19 3.76 9.62
N LEU A 128 1.04 5.02 9.20
CA LEU A 128 0.33 5.38 7.98
C LEU A 128 1.26 5.31 6.77
N HIS A 129 0.83 4.66 5.69
CA HIS A 129 1.57 4.57 4.42
C HIS A 129 0.61 4.38 3.24
N LEU A 130 1.09 4.60 2.01
CA LEU A 130 0.26 4.42 0.82
C LEU A 130 0.33 2.98 0.29
N GLN A 131 -0.80 2.43 -0.14
CA GLN A 131 -0.90 1.19 -0.90
C GLN A 131 -1.89 1.36 -2.05
N ILE A 132 -1.69 0.60 -3.13
CA ILE A 132 -2.65 0.47 -4.22
C ILE A 132 -3.74 -0.53 -3.79
N ARG A 133 -5.00 -0.11 -3.84
CA ARG A 133 -6.17 -0.95 -3.61
C ARG A 133 -6.55 -1.68 -4.89
N HIS A 134 -6.31 -2.99 -4.94
CA HIS A 134 -6.51 -3.80 -6.15
C HIS A 134 -7.99 -4.00 -6.52
N ASP A 135 -8.91 -3.76 -5.58
CA ASP A 135 -10.35 -3.67 -5.85
C ASP A 135 -10.73 -2.44 -6.70
N ARG A 136 -9.87 -1.41 -6.72
CA ARG A 136 -10.08 -0.15 -7.47
C ARG A 136 -9.13 -0.01 -8.65
N CYS A 137 -7.93 -0.56 -8.55
CA CYS A 137 -6.92 -0.50 -9.59
C CYS A 137 -7.32 -1.36 -10.79
N LYS A 138 -7.34 -0.77 -11.99
CA LYS A 138 -7.58 -1.51 -13.25
C LYS A 138 -6.38 -2.33 -13.75
N ASN A 139 -5.32 -2.45 -12.93
CA ASN A 139 -4.06 -3.13 -13.26
C ASN A 139 -3.52 -2.76 -14.65
N CYS A 140 -3.41 -1.45 -14.93
CA CYS A 140 -2.86 -0.96 -16.19
C CYS A 140 -1.47 -1.57 -16.46
N ASN A 141 -1.21 -1.98 -17.70
CA ASN A 141 0.08 -2.56 -18.09
C ASN A 141 1.24 -1.62 -17.74
N GLU A 142 1.06 -0.33 -18.00
CA GLU A 142 1.94 0.74 -17.57
C GLU A 142 1.19 1.67 -16.61
N CYS A 143 1.72 1.86 -15.40
CA CYS A 143 1.08 2.64 -14.37
C CYS A 143 1.51 4.12 -14.45
N ALA A 144 0.56 5.02 -14.73
CA ALA A 144 0.83 6.46 -14.87
C ALA A 144 1.54 7.06 -13.64
N ILE A 145 1.07 6.75 -12.44
CA ILE A 145 1.68 7.19 -11.17
C ILE A 145 3.06 6.57 -10.92
N ALA A 146 3.35 5.38 -11.45
CA ALA A 146 4.66 4.76 -11.33
C ALA A 146 5.70 5.50 -12.20
N ARG A 147 5.33 5.83 -13.44
CA ARG A 147 6.16 6.59 -14.40
C ARG A 147 6.64 7.93 -13.86
N VAL A 148 5.80 8.61 -13.07
CA VAL A 148 6.06 9.95 -12.55
C VAL A 148 6.52 9.95 -11.08
N CYS A 149 6.73 8.77 -10.48
CA CYS A 149 7.16 8.66 -9.10
C CYS A 149 8.64 9.09 -8.96
N PRO A 150 8.96 10.16 -8.20
CA PRO A 150 10.32 10.65 -8.09
C PRO A 150 11.25 9.74 -7.26
N ALA A 151 10.70 8.73 -6.58
CA ALA A 151 11.44 7.86 -5.66
C ALA A 151 11.53 6.41 -6.12
N ASP A 152 11.06 6.11 -7.34
CA ASP A 152 11.01 4.74 -7.87
C ASP A 152 10.41 3.75 -6.84
N ALA A 153 9.31 4.18 -6.22
CA ALA A 153 8.68 3.45 -5.13
C ALA A 153 7.73 2.35 -5.60
N PHE A 154 7.49 2.22 -6.90
CA PHE A 154 6.54 1.25 -7.45
C PHE A 154 7.26 -0.02 -7.87
N GLN A 155 6.65 -1.16 -7.59
CA GLN A 155 7.16 -2.47 -8.01
C GLN A 155 6.02 -3.40 -8.39
N ARG A 156 6.37 -4.46 -9.13
CA ARG A 156 5.45 -5.53 -9.50
C ARG A 156 5.52 -6.63 -8.44
N VAL A 157 4.39 -6.98 -7.86
CA VAL A 157 4.26 -8.00 -6.80
C VAL A 157 3.24 -9.07 -7.21
N PRO A 158 3.34 -10.31 -6.69
CA PRO A 158 2.33 -11.34 -6.91
C PRO A 158 0.94 -10.91 -6.43
N ALA A 159 -0.09 -11.13 -7.26
CA ALA A 159 -1.48 -10.74 -6.96
C ALA A 159 -2.09 -11.49 -5.76
N ASP A 160 -1.56 -12.66 -5.40
CA ASP A 160 -1.96 -13.45 -4.24
C ASP A 160 -1.41 -12.90 -2.92
N THR A 161 -0.31 -12.14 -2.95
CA THR A 161 0.25 -11.45 -1.79
C THR A 161 0.70 -10.02 -2.15
N PRO A 162 -0.23 -9.12 -2.50
CA PRO A 162 0.14 -7.88 -3.16
C PRO A 162 0.40 -6.72 -2.20
N TYR A 163 0.09 -6.84 -0.91
CA TYR A 163 0.20 -5.74 0.05
C TYR A 163 1.52 -5.76 0.82
N LEU A 164 2.18 -4.60 0.89
CA LEU A 164 3.45 -4.37 1.57
C LEU A 164 3.21 -3.51 2.82
N ILE A 165 2.58 -4.10 3.83
CA ILE A 165 2.18 -3.39 5.05
C ILE A 165 3.35 -3.28 6.02
N LYS A 166 3.74 -2.05 6.38
CA LYS A 166 4.78 -1.80 7.41
C LYS A 166 4.41 -2.53 8.73
N GLY A 167 5.40 -3.11 9.40
CA GLY A 167 5.21 -3.96 10.60
C GLY A 167 5.22 -5.45 10.27
N GLY A 168 4.43 -5.88 9.29
CA GLY A 168 4.46 -7.26 8.74
C GLY A 168 5.48 -7.46 7.60
N PHE A 169 5.83 -6.37 6.91
CA PHE A 169 6.84 -6.32 5.85
C PHE A 169 8.08 -5.57 6.35
N THR A 170 9.25 -6.20 6.25
CA THR A 170 10.55 -5.60 6.61
C THR A 170 11.37 -5.29 5.36
N LYS A 171 12.18 -4.22 5.42
CA LYS A 171 13.08 -3.81 4.33
C LYS A 171 14.03 -4.98 4.00
N GLY A 172 13.86 -5.59 2.82
CA GLY A 172 14.65 -6.75 2.37
C GLY A 172 13.87 -8.07 2.21
N SER A 173 12.60 -8.13 2.62
CA SER A 173 11.76 -9.34 2.50
C SER A 173 11.11 -9.55 1.13
N GLY A 174 11.29 -8.63 0.18
CA GLY A 174 10.73 -8.67 -1.19
C GLY A 174 11.17 -9.84 -2.08
N ALA A 175 11.95 -10.81 -1.57
CA ALA A 175 12.42 -11.97 -2.33
C ALA A 175 12.22 -13.33 -1.64
N LYS A 176 11.74 -13.40 -0.38
CA LYS A 176 11.55 -14.69 0.30
C LYS A 176 10.08 -14.93 0.55
N GLY A 177 9.49 -15.72 -0.34
CA GLY A 177 8.16 -16.30 -0.15
C GLY A 177 8.08 -16.93 1.24
N LYS A 178 6.95 -16.72 1.91
CA LYS A 178 6.64 -17.31 3.20
C LYS A 178 6.87 -18.83 3.12
N GLU A 179 7.96 -19.30 3.71
CA GLU A 179 8.12 -20.70 4.04
C GLU A 179 7.06 -20.98 5.12
N LYS A 180 6.06 -21.77 4.73
CA LYS A 180 5.05 -22.29 5.66
C LYS A 180 5.79 -23.02 6.76
N LYS A 181 5.73 -22.51 7.99
CA LYS A 181 6.07 -23.33 9.16
C LYS A 181 5.04 -24.45 9.23
N GLY A 182 5.53 -25.69 9.08
CA GLY A 182 4.80 -26.91 9.43
C GLY A 182 4.65 -27.06 10.92
#